data_AF-A0AAE9I595-F1
#
_entry.id   AF-A0AAE9I595-F1
#
_cell.length_a   1.000
_cell.length_b   1.000
_cell.length_c   1.000
_cell.angle_alpha   90.00
_cell.angle_beta   90.00
_cell.angle_gamma   90.00
#
_symmetry.space_group_name_H-M   'P 1'
#
loop_
_entity.id
_entity.type
_entity.pdbx_description
1 polymer ?
#
loop_
_entity_poly.entity_id
_entity_poly.type
_entity_poly.pdbx_seq_one_letter_code
_entity_poly.pdbx_strand_id
1 'polypeptide(L)'
;MALGGGAQVTGDASVGIGQSLRVTNRWATVVGSGAKVEFDGGVAIGAYAVCDREDSVSVGNVAMGRYIAHVLPGRHDDEVVTVGQLKDAGLLVNADGGLENTVVAFSDTGRGKVALPSTQVSGLRQGEVSARSTDAVTGSQLFRVIRRQDDLEARIAALERGARRA
;
A
#
# COMPACT_ATOMS: atom_id res chain seq x y z
N MET A 1 -9.91 33.77 20.34
CA MET A 1 -9.54 33.47 21.74
C MET A 1 -8.07 33.09 21.80
N ALA A 2 -7.28 33.69 22.69
CA ALA A 2 -5.85 33.39 22.86
C ALA A 2 -5.56 32.92 24.29
N LEU A 3 -4.85 31.80 24.43
CA LEU A 3 -4.43 31.24 25.72
C LEU A 3 -2.91 30.97 25.68
N GLY A 4 -2.15 31.71 26.49
CA GLY A 4 -0.69 31.57 26.59
C GLY A 4 0.04 32.92 26.53
N GLY A 5 1.23 32.98 27.12
CA GLY A 5 2.02 34.21 27.17
C GLY A 5 2.41 34.71 25.77
N GLY A 6 2.05 35.94 25.43
CA GLY A 6 2.35 36.54 24.14
C GLY A 6 1.55 35.99 22.95
N ALA A 7 0.55 35.15 23.19
CA ALA A 7 -0.34 34.65 22.14
C ALA A 7 -1.19 35.80 21.54
N GLN A 8 -1.19 35.92 20.22
CA GLN A 8 -1.97 36.91 19.47
C GLN A 8 -2.94 36.18 18.54
N VAL A 9 -4.24 36.27 18.83
CA VAL A 9 -5.29 35.70 17.96
C VAL A 9 -6.19 36.84 17.50
N THR A 10 -6.02 37.26 16.24
CA THR A 10 -6.74 38.38 15.63
C THR A 10 -7.68 37.94 14.50
N GLY A 11 -7.58 36.69 14.05
CA GLY A 11 -8.51 36.12 13.09
C GLY A 11 -9.92 36.00 13.68
N ASP A 12 -10.93 36.26 12.87
CA ASP A 12 -12.32 36.12 13.32
C ASP A 12 -12.64 34.66 13.67
N ALA A 13 -13.45 34.44 14.71
CA ALA A 13 -13.89 33.13 15.17
C ALA A 13 -12.77 32.06 15.34
N SER A 14 -11.57 32.46 15.73
CA SER A 14 -10.40 31.56 15.84
C SER A 14 -9.93 31.34 17.28
N VAL A 15 -9.21 30.24 17.49
CA VAL A 15 -8.65 29.81 18.79
C VAL A 15 -7.16 29.55 18.67
N GLY A 16 -6.38 30.06 19.63
CA GLY A 16 -4.96 29.82 19.74
C GLY A 16 -4.57 29.45 21.18
N ILE A 17 -3.88 28.32 21.35
CA ILE A 17 -3.37 27.83 22.65
C ILE A 17 -1.87 27.55 22.53
N GLY A 18 -1.03 28.32 23.25
CA GLY A 18 0.42 28.20 23.18
C GLY A 18 1.15 29.52 23.41
N GLN A 19 2.45 29.46 23.61
CA GLN A 19 3.29 30.64 23.85
C GLN A 19 3.68 31.30 22.51
N SER A 20 3.64 32.63 22.45
CA SER A 20 4.07 33.45 21.30
C SER A 20 3.53 33.05 19.92
N LEU A 21 2.35 32.43 19.88
CA LEU A 21 1.69 32.11 18.61
C LEU A 21 0.99 33.34 18.02
N ARG A 22 0.83 33.35 16.70
CA ARG A 22 0.05 34.37 15.98
C ARG A 22 -0.95 33.69 15.04
N VAL A 23 -2.23 33.91 15.28
CA VAL A 23 -3.34 33.41 14.45
C VAL A 23 -4.09 34.59 13.86
N THR A 24 -3.92 34.81 12.56
CA THR A 24 -4.57 35.90 11.82
C THR A 24 -5.71 35.43 10.93
N ASN A 25 -5.72 34.14 10.58
CA ASN A 25 -6.73 33.53 9.71
C ASN A 25 -8.07 33.31 10.43
N ARG A 26 -9.16 33.41 9.69
CA ARG A 26 -10.52 33.20 10.21
C ARG A 26 -10.80 31.72 10.41
N TRP A 27 -11.64 31.39 11.40
CA TRP A 27 -12.05 30.02 11.71
C TRP A 27 -10.88 29.05 12.01
N ALA A 28 -9.69 29.58 12.32
CA ALA A 28 -8.50 28.76 12.54
C ALA A 28 -8.44 28.22 13.98
N THR A 29 -7.88 27.02 14.12
CA THR A 29 -7.57 26.43 15.44
C THR A 29 -6.08 26.11 15.52
N VAL A 30 -5.37 26.72 16.46
CA VAL A 30 -3.92 26.55 16.63
C VAL A 30 -3.61 26.10 18.05
N VAL A 31 -2.94 24.97 18.19
CA VAL A 31 -2.55 24.41 19.49
C VAL A 31 -1.07 24.05 19.46
N GLY A 32 -0.22 24.81 20.15
CA GLY A 32 1.21 24.57 20.23
C GLY A 32 2.03 25.86 20.16
N SER A 33 3.15 25.92 20.89
CA SER A 33 4.09 27.05 20.78
C SER A 33 4.67 27.12 19.36
N GLY A 34 4.66 28.32 18.78
CA GLY A 34 5.16 28.55 17.41
C GLY A 34 4.38 27.85 16.29
N ALA A 35 3.23 27.24 16.58
CA ALA A 35 2.36 26.68 15.54
C ALA A 35 1.67 27.79 14.74
N LYS A 36 1.38 27.53 13.47
CA LYS A 36 0.84 28.50 12.52
C LYS A 36 -0.18 27.85 11.58
N VAL A 37 -1.19 28.62 11.21
CA VAL A 37 -2.11 28.32 10.10
C VAL A 37 -1.91 29.39 9.05
N GLU A 38 -1.91 29.01 7.77
CA GLU A 38 -1.74 29.94 6.64
C GLU A 38 -3.04 30.23 5.89
N PHE A 39 -4.08 29.42 6.12
CA PHE A 39 -5.37 29.48 5.43
C PHE A 39 -6.55 29.61 6.39
N ASP A 40 -7.64 30.24 5.96
CA ASP A 40 -8.88 30.25 6.73
C ASP A 40 -9.39 28.81 6.94
N GLY A 41 -9.97 28.52 8.10
CA GLY A 41 -10.49 27.19 8.46
C GLY A 41 -9.42 26.14 8.82
N GLY A 42 -8.13 26.46 8.70
CA GLY A 42 -7.05 25.51 8.97
C GLY A 42 -6.84 25.18 10.46
N VAL A 43 -6.35 23.97 10.73
CA VAL A 43 -6.07 23.48 12.07
C VAL A 43 -4.60 23.05 12.19
N ALA A 44 -3.85 23.62 13.12
CA ALA A 44 -2.46 23.24 13.40
C ALA A 44 -2.31 22.72 14.84
N ILE A 45 -1.86 21.47 15.00
CA ILE A 45 -1.77 20.79 16.30
C ILE A 45 -0.34 20.31 16.57
N GLY A 46 0.24 20.80 17.66
CA GLY A 46 1.57 20.52 18.16
C GLY A 46 2.55 21.67 17.90
N ALA A 47 3.61 21.77 18.72
CA ALA A 47 4.59 22.85 18.64
C ALA A 47 5.22 22.95 17.23
N TYR A 48 5.32 24.16 16.68
CA TYR A 48 5.85 24.39 15.32
C TYR A 48 5.08 23.69 14.18
N ALA A 49 3.85 23.19 14.42
CA ALA A 49 3.02 22.69 13.34
C ALA A 49 2.63 23.83 12.39
N VAL A 50 2.60 23.55 11.09
CA VAL A 50 2.20 24.51 10.05
C VAL A 50 1.09 23.88 9.23
N CYS A 51 -0.08 24.51 9.25
CA CYS A 51 -1.19 24.17 8.36
C CYS A 51 -1.11 25.06 7.12
N ASP A 52 -0.48 24.51 6.07
CA ASP A 52 -0.18 25.16 4.78
C ASP A 52 -1.12 24.68 3.65
N ARG A 53 -2.28 24.12 4.01
CA ARG A 53 -3.33 23.72 3.08
C ARG A 53 -4.71 24.14 3.60
N GLU A 54 -5.57 24.61 2.70
CA GLU A 54 -6.98 24.91 2.98
C GLU A 54 -7.72 23.66 3.51
N ASP A 55 -8.71 23.87 4.38
CA ASP A 55 -9.59 22.84 4.94
C ASP A 55 -8.85 21.60 5.47
N SER A 56 -7.70 21.80 6.13
CA SER A 56 -6.84 20.70 6.58
C SER A 56 -6.45 20.79 8.05
N VAL A 57 -6.06 19.63 8.59
CA VAL A 57 -5.46 19.49 9.92
C VAL A 57 -4.00 19.08 9.74
N SER A 58 -3.08 19.95 10.16
CA SER A 58 -1.66 19.64 10.21
C SER A 58 -1.23 19.29 11.62
N VAL A 59 -0.61 18.12 11.78
CA VAL A 59 -0.02 17.67 13.04
C VAL A 59 1.48 17.94 13.12
N GLY A 60 2.06 18.67 12.17
CA GLY A 60 3.51 18.86 12.05
C GLY A 60 3.88 19.89 11.00
N ASN A 61 5.07 19.81 10.43
CA ASN A 61 5.47 20.60 9.28
C ASN A 61 6.35 19.76 8.33
N VAL A 62 6.72 20.33 7.19
CA VAL A 62 7.50 19.64 6.13
C VAL A 62 8.79 18.99 6.66
N ALA A 63 9.46 19.60 7.63
CA ALA A 63 10.70 19.09 8.21
C ALA A 63 10.48 18.20 9.45
N MET A 64 9.32 18.31 10.10
CA MET A 64 9.00 17.69 11.39
C MET A 64 7.59 17.13 11.38
N GLY A 65 7.42 15.97 10.76
CA GLY A 65 6.20 15.18 10.86
C GLY A 65 6.01 14.59 12.26
N ARG A 66 4.77 14.19 12.56
CA ARG A 66 4.43 13.47 13.79
C ARG A 66 3.71 12.18 13.47
N TYR A 67 3.91 11.16 14.30
CA TYR A 67 3.08 9.97 14.27
C TYR A 67 1.69 10.27 14.82
N ILE A 68 0.66 9.74 14.15
CA ILE A 68 -0.71 9.70 14.67
C ILE A 68 -0.95 8.25 15.13
N ALA A 69 -0.86 8.02 16.45
CA ALA A 69 -0.94 6.70 17.05
C ALA A 69 -2.34 6.42 17.63
N HIS A 70 -2.63 5.14 17.89
CA HIS A 70 -3.89 4.67 18.49
C HIS A 70 -5.15 5.01 17.67
N VAL A 71 -5.01 5.09 16.35
CA VAL A 71 -6.12 5.21 15.41
C VAL A 71 -6.75 3.83 15.18
N LEU A 72 -8.06 3.72 15.31
CA LEU A 72 -8.79 2.50 14.98
C LEU A 72 -8.77 2.27 13.45
N PRO A 73 -8.80 1.01 12.97
CA PRO A 73 -8.92 0.71 11.55
C PRO A 73 -10.16 1.35 10.92
N GLY A 74 -9.97 2.06 9.80
CA GLY A 74 -11.07 2.60 9.02
C GLY A 74 -11.95 1.50 8.43
N ARG A 75 -13.25 1.71 8.41
CA ARG A 75 -14.29 0.87 7.82
C ARG A 75 -15.04 1.60 6.71
N HIS A 76 -15.08 2.92 6.75
CA HIS A 76 -15.63 3.78 5.70
C HIS A 76 -14.52 4.41 4.85
N ASP A 77 -14.87 4.84 3.64
CA ASP A 77 -13.92 5.35 2.64
C ASP A 77 -13.26 6.68 3.06
N ASP A 78 -13.85 7.39 4.02
CA ASP A 78 -13.39 8.67 4.58
C ASP A 78 -12.70 8.53 5.94
N GLU A 79 -12.43 7.30 6.38
CA GLU A 79 -11.71 7.02 7.62
C GLU A 79 -10.22 6.76 7.36
N VAL A 80 -9.39 6.99 8.39
CA VAL A 80 -7.95 6.80 8.30
C VAL A 80 -7.61 5.32 8.15
N VAL A 81 -6.85 4.98 7.10
CA VAL A 81 -6.27 3.65 6.93
C VAL A 81 -5.09 3.48 7.90
N THR A 82 -5.13 2.42 8.70
CA THR A 82 -4.05 2.10 9.64
C THR A 82 -2.98 1.21 9.02
N VAL A 83 -1.77 1.20 9.59
CA VAL A 83 -0.69 0.28 9.20
C VAL A 83 -1.12 -1.18 9.33
N GLY A 84 -2.01 -1.51 10.27
CA GLY A 84 -2.62 -2.84 10.37
C GLY A 84 -3.37 -3.25 9.11
N GLN A 85 -4.20 -2.36 8.56
CA GLN A 85 -4.94 -2.63 7.32
C GLN A 85 -4.03 -2.74 6.09
N LEU A 86 -2.96 -1.96 6.03
CA LEU A 86 -1.95 -2.10 4.96
C LEU A 86 -1.25 -3.46 5.02
N LYS A 87 -0.91 -3.93 6.23
CA LYS A 87 -0.35 -5.27 6.46
C LYS A 87 -1.33 -6.37 6.06
N ASP A 88 -2.61 -6.24 6.42
CA ASP A 88 -3.66 -7.19 6.02
C ASP A 88 -3.88 -7.21 4.49
N ALA A 89 -3.64 -6.08 3.81
CA ALA A 89 -3.68 -5.96 2.36
C ALA A 89 -2.44 -6.56 1.65
N GLY A 90 -1.46 -7.10 2.40
CA GLY A 90 -0.27 -7.77 1.86
C GLY A 90 0.98 -6.88 1.75
N LEU A 91 0.94 -5.65 2.27
CA LEU A 91 2.09 -4.75 2.31
C LEU A 91 2.94 -5.00 3.55
N LEU A 92 4.17 -5.50 3.37
CA LEU A 92 5.11 -5.65 4.48
C LEU A 92 5.76 -4.30 4.77
N VAL A 93 5.59 -3.81 5.99
CA VAL A 93 6.18 -2.56 6.49
C VAL A 93 7.17 -2.93 7.61
N ASN A 94 8.42 -2.52 7.44
CA ASN A 94 9.54 -2.70 8.36
C ASN A 94 9.34 -1.95 9.68
N ALA A 95 10.18 -2.26 10.69
CA ALA A 95 10.15 -1.62 11.99
C ALA A 95 10.44 -0.10 11.96
N ASP A 96 11.12 0.39 10.92
CA ASP A 96 11.41 1.81 10.67
C ASP A 96 10.35 2.52 9.83
N GLY A 97 9.28 1.82 9.43
CA GLY A 97 8.23 2.35 8.55
C GLY A 97 8.55 2.26 7.05
N GLY A 98 9.69 1.69 6.66
CA GLY A 98 10.00 1.36 5.27
C GLY A 98 9.19 0.17 4.75
N LEU A 99 9.16 -0.06 3.44
CA LEU A 99 8.47 -1.21 2.84
C LEU A 99 9.46 -2.37 2.64
N GLU A 100 9.12 -3.57 3.14
CA GLU A 100 9.95 -4.78 3.06
C GLU A 100 9.72 -5.59 1.78
N ASN A 101 8.50 -5.51 1.22
CA ASN A 101 8.09 -6.25 0.03
C ASN A 101 7.76 -5.30 -1.12
N THR A 102 8.31 -5.56 -2.31
CA THR A 102 7.79 -5.04 -3.59
C THR A 102 6.54 -5.87 -3.97
N VAL A 103 5.48 -5.77 -3.16
CA VAL A 103 4.32 -6.68 -3.10
C VAL A 103 3.88 -7.26 -4.45
N VAL A 104 3.84 -8.60 -4.57
CA VAL A 104 3.03 -9.27 -5.60
C VAL A 104 1.59 -9.25 -5.12
N ALA A 105 0.86 -8.22 -5.54
CA ALA A 105 -0.54 -8.03 -5.18
C ALA A 105 -1.47 -8.83 -6.11
N PHE A 106 -2.68 -9.11 -5.63
CA PHE A 106 -3.77 -9.44 -6.53
C PHE A 106 -3.99 -8.29 -7.53
N SER A 107 -4.41 -8.60 -8.76
CA SER A 107 -4.63 -7.55 -9.77
C SER A 107 -5.81 -6.63 -9.42
N ASP A 108 -6.68 -7.05 -8.51
CA ASP A 108 -7.86 -6.33 -8.03
C ASP A 108 -8.35 -6.86 -6.66
N THR A 109 -9.36 -6.22 -6.08
CA THR A 109 -9.97 -6.57 -4.78
C THR A 109 -10.79 -7.87 -4.81
N GLY A 110 -11.13 -8.39 -5.99
CA GLY A 110 -11.83 -9.66 -6.20
C GLY A 110 -10.92 -10.89 -6.06
N ARG A 111 -9.59 -10.69 -5.98
CA ARG A 111 -8.58 -11.71 -5.62
C ARG A 111 -8.53 -12.92 -6.56
N GLY A 112 -9.01 -12.78 -7.80
CA GLY A 112 -9.07 -13.86 -8.79
C GLY A 112 -7.83 -14.03 -9.66
N LYS A 113 -6.88 -13.08 -9.64
CA LYS A 113 -5.71 -13.07 -10.52
C LYS A 113 -4.50 -12.38 -9.87
N VAL A 114 -3.31 -12.86 -10.22
CA VAL A 114 -2.00 -12.29 -9.85
C VAL A 114 -1.22 -12.00 -11.14
N ALA A 115 -0.67 -10.80 -11.31
CA ALA A 115 0.12 -10.41 -12.48
C ALA A 115 1.63 -10.50 -12.17
N LEU A 116 2.39 -11.17 -13.04
CA LEU A 116 3.82 -11.47 -12.86
C LEU A 116 4.59 -11.13 -14.15
N PRO A 117 5.09 -9.89 -14.31
CA PRO A 117 5.65 -9.39 -15.58
C PRO A 117 6.99 -10.05 -15.92
N SER A 118 6.93 -11.24 -16.52
CA SER A 118 8.09 -12.10 -16.81
C SER A 118 8.88 -12.51 -15.56
N THR A 119 8.23 -12.46 -14.39
CA THR A 119 8.81 -12.91 -13.12
C THR A 119 8.92 -14.42 -13.15
N GLN A 120 10.13 -14.94 -12.97
CA GLN A 120 10.30 -16.38 -12.79
C GLN A 120 9.61 -16.78 -11.48
N VAL A 121 8.58 -17.62 -11.60
CA VAL A 121 7.99 -18.32 -10.45
C VAL A 121 8.69 -19.66 -10.35
N SER A 122 9.65 -19.75 -9.44
CA SER A 122 10.41 -20.98 -9.19
C SER A 122 10.01 -21.59 -7.83
N GLY A 123 10.44 -22.83 -7.59
CA GLY A 123 10.14 -23.53 -6.33
C GLY A 123 8.73 -24.13 -6.22
N LEU A 124 7.95 -24.14 -7.31
CA LEU A 124 6.63 -24.78 -7.35
C LEU A 124 6.76 -26.31 -7.13
N ARG A 125 5.89 -26.88 -6.28
CA ARG A 125 5.70 -28.33 -6.19
C ARG A 125 5.04 -28.84 -7.48
N GLN A 126 5.31 -30.08 -7.86
CA GLN A 126 4.54 -30.74 -8.93
C GLN A 126 3.04 -30.69 -8.61
N GLY A 127 2.27 -29.96 -9.41
CA GLY A 127 0.82 -29.85 -9.26
C GLY A 127 0.12 -31.17 -9.55
N GLU A 128 -1.05 -31.41 -8.98
CA GLU A 128 -1.84 -32.58 -9.36
C GLU A 128 -2.21 -32.48 -10.85
N VAL A 129 -2.02 -33.57 -11.61
CA VAL A 129 -2.42 -33.62 -13.02
C VAL A 129 -3.66 -34.51 -13.11
N SER A 130 -4.83 -33.89 -12.97
CA SER A 130 -6.14 -34.53 -13.07
C SER A 130 -7.17 -33.57 -13.67
N ALA A 131 -8.33 -34.09 -14.07
CA ALA A 131 -9.36 -33.31 -14.78
C ALA A 131 -10.00 -32.17 -13.95
N ARG A 132 -9.78 -32.14 -12.63
CA ARG A 132 -10.35 -31.14 -11.71
C ARG A 132 -9.28 -30.27 -11.05
N SER A 133 -8.01 -30.47 -11.38
CA SER A 133 -6.91 -29.75 -10.74
C SER A 133 -6.87 -28.29 -11.16
N THR A 134 -6.60 -27.42 -10.19
CA THR A 134 -6.32 -25.98 -10.38
C THR A 134 -4.88 -25.65 -10.05
N ASP A 135 -4.02 -26.66 -9.88
CA ASP A 135 -2.64 -26.47 -9.50
C ASP A 135 -1.81 -25.93 -10.66
N ALA A 136 -0.87 -25.03 -10.34
CA ALA A 136 0.19 -24.68 -11.27
C ALA A 136 1.07 -25.91 -11.56
N VAL A 137 1.35 -26.17 -12.84
CA VAL A 137 2.24 -27.26 -13.26
C VAL A 137 3.69 -26.80 -13.32
N THR A 138 4.63 -27.69 -12.97
CA THR A 138 6.06 -27.38 -13.02
C THR A 138 6.68 -27.73 -14.37
N GLY A 139 7.86 -27.18 -14.62
CA GLY A 139 8.64 -27.51 -15.81
C GLY A 139 8.95 -29.01 -15.95
N SER A 140 9.21 -29.74 -14.86
CA SER A 140 9.50 -31.19 -14.95
C SER A 140 8.29 -32.03 -15.33
N GLN A 141 7.08 -31.58 -14.98
CA GLN A 141 5.84 -32.25 -15.39
C GLN A 141 5.58 -32.06 -16.88
N LEU A 142 5.70 -30.82 -17.37
CA LEU A 142 5.58 -30.54 -18.80
C LEU A 142 6.68 -31.24 -19.60
N PHE A 143 7.90 -31.29 -19.08
CA PHE A 143 9.01 -31.99 -19.73
C PHE A 143 8.74 -33.50 -19.90
N ARG A 144 8.10 -34.15 -18.92
CA ARG A 144 7.71 -35.57 -19.05
C ARG A 144 6.70 -35.79 -20.17
N VAL A 145 5.76 -34.86 -20.34
CA VAL A 145 4.79 -34.90 -21.44
C VAL A 145 5.48 -34.73 -22.79
N ILE A 146 6.38 -33.75 -22.91
CA ILE A 146 7.18 -33.51 -24.12
C ILE A 146 7.97 -34.77 -24.51
N ARG A 147 8.65 -35.42 -23.55
CA ARG A 147 9.39 -36.65 -23.80
C ARG A 147 8.53 -37.80 -24.30
N ARG A 148 7.31 -37.92 -23.78
CA ARG A 148 6.37 -38.95 -24.25
C ARG A 148 5.91 -38.67 -25.67
N GLN A 149 5.78 -37.39 -26.05
CA GLN A 149 5.43 -37.00 -27.41
C GLN A 149 6.56 -37.31 -28.40
N ASP A 150 7.82 -36.97 -28.06
CA ASP A 150 8.99 -37.30 -28.88
C ASP A 150 9.07 -38.82 -29.17
N ASP A 151 8.80 -39.67 -28.16
CA ASP A 151 8.79 -41.13 -28.32
C ASP A 151 7.68 -41.59 -29.28
N LEU A 152 6.48 -41.04 -29.14
CA LEU A 152 5.36 -41.39 -30.03
C LEU A 152 5.65 -40.99 -31.48
N GLU A 153 6.23 -39.81 -31.71
CA GLU A 153 6.62 -39.34 -33.04
C GLU A 153 7.70 -40.25 -33.66
N ALA A 154 8.70 -40.65 -32.88
CA ALA A 154 9.72 -41.60 -33.33
C ALA A 154 9.11 -42.96 -33.73
N ARG A 155 8.13 -43.44 -32.94
CA ARG A 155 7.41 -44.69 -33.21
C ARG A 155 6.55 -44.62 -34.47
N ILE A 156 5.87 -43.49 -34.70
CA ILE A 156 5.08 -43.28 -35.92
C ILE A 156 6.00 -43.27 -37.14
N ALA A 157 7.10 -42.53 -37.10
CA ALA A 157 8.05 -42.48 -38.22
C ALA A 157 8.63 -43.86 -38.54
N ALA A 158 8.85 -44.70 -37.53
CA ALA A 158 9.28 -46.08 -37.73
C ALA A 158 8.21 -46.92 -38.44
N LEU A 159 6.94 -46.80 -38.04
CA LEU A 159 5.82 -47.48 -38.68
C LEU A 159 5.65 -47.04 -40.14
N GLU A 160 5.74 -45.75 -40.43
CA GLU A 160 5.65 -45.22 -41.79
C GLU A 160 6.77 -45.78 -42.70
N ARG A 161 8.00 -45.88 -42.18
CA ARG A 161 9.11 -46.52 -42.90
C ARG A 161 8.88 -48.02 -43.11
N GLY A 162 8.26 -48.70 -42.14
CA GLY A 162 7.91 -50.11 -42.25
C GLY A 162 6.81 -50.35 -43.31
N ALA A 163 5.75 -49.54 -43.29
CA ALA A 163 4.64 -49.63 -44.23
C ALA A 163 5.06 -49.35 -45.68
N ARG A 164 6.08 -48.52 -45.91
CA ARG A 164 6.63 -48.29 -47.26
C ARG A 164 7.51 -49.44 -47.77
N ARG A 165 7.88 -50.39 -46.91
CA ARG A 165 8.76 -51.53 -47.24
C ARG A 165 8.02 -52.86 -47.35
N ALA A 166 6.72 -52.88 -47.00
CA ALA A 166 5.82 -54.03 -47.14
C ALA A 166 4.99 -53.88 -48.42
#